data_AF-A0A316X744-F1
#
_entry.id   AF-A0A316X744-F1
#
_cell.length_a   1.000
_cell.length_b   1.000
_cell.length_c   1.000
_cell.angle_alpha   90.00
_cell.angle_beta   90.00
_cell.angle_gamma   90.00
#
_symmetry.space_group_name_H-M   'P 1'
#
loop_
_entity.id
_entity.type
_entity.pdbx_description
1 polymer ?
#
loop_
_entity_poly.entity_id
_entity_poly.type
_entity_poly.pdbx_seq_one_letter_code
_entity_poly.pdbx_strand_id
1 'polypeptide(L)'
;MRKAIIIFLLLFTTTILAQTKNKLPLIPLVKSCKLSFSEYNEEFKLYKKPFILKGGKKYKIQGYDNENYSGGQILSMSPNKKYIVLDYISKGYVDDGVNKTLHENYLCVIVDITKRKVVTELQGDCGGSWNKQNRWVNDGKIIF
;
A
#
# COMPACT_ATOMS: atom_id res chain seq x y z
N MET A 1 47.53 26.63 -45.16
CA MET A 1 47.04 26.74 -43.77
C MET A 1 45.52 26.55 -43.77
N ARG A 2 45.04 25.57 -42.97
CA ARG A 2 43.68 25.43 -42.38
C ARG A 2 42.49 25.72 -43.32
N LYS A 3 41.60 24.75 -43.59
CA LYS A 3 40.50 24.42 -42.67
C LYS A 3 39.87 23.08 -43.08
N ALA A 4 40.05 22.06 -42.26
CA ALA A 4 39.11 20.96 -42.15
C ALA A 4 38.19 21.33 -40.98
N ILE A 5 36.91 21.62 -41.25
CA ILE A 5 35.91 21.77 -40.19
C ILE A 5 34.88 20.66 -40.40
N ILE A 6 35.13 19.63 -39.61
CA ILE A 6 34.31 18.51 -39.18
C ILE A 6 32.81 18.88 -39.16
N ILE A 7 32.03 18.30 -40.07
CA ILE A 7 30.58 18.16 -39.93
C ILE A 7 30.35 16.74 -39.44
N PHE A 8 30.45 16.54 -38.13
CA PHE A 8 30.06 15.30 -37.48
C PHE A 8 29.60 15.65 -36.07
N LEU A 9 28.52 15.01 -35.59
CA LEU A 9 27.87 15.17 -34.28
C LEU A 9 26.71 16.16 -34.20
N LEU A 10 25.65 15.88 -34.97
CA LEU A 10 24.27 16.11 -34.53
C LEU A 10 23.56 14.76 -34.40
N LEU A 11 24.09 13.92 -33.51
CA LEU A 11 23.36 12.79 -32.93
C LEU A 11 23.13 13.16 -31.47
N PHE A 12 22.29 14.16 -31.23
CA PHE A 12 21.73 14.35 -29.90
C PHE A 12 20.83 13.16 -29.62
N THR A 13 21.37 12.25 -28.81
CA THR A 13 20.71 11.13 -28.18
C THR A 13 19.37 11.58 -27.62
N THR A 14 18.28 11.13 -28.23
CA THR A 14 16.97 11.12 -27.58
C THR A 14 17.04 10.07 -26.48
N THR A 15 17.57 10.44 -25.32
CA THR A 15 17.39 9.64 -24.11
C THR A 15 15.93 9.75 -23.73
N ILE A 16 15.12 8.84 -24.27
CA ILE A 16 13.78 8.57 -23.75
C ILE A 16 14.00 8.10 -22.32
N LEU A 17 13.86 9.00 -21.34
CA LEU A 17 13.69 8.59 -19.95
C LEU A 17 12.39 7.80 -19.90
N ALA A 18 12.49 6.48 -20.00
CA ALA A 18 11.41 5.58 -19.62
C ALA A 18 11.19 5.82 -18.12
N GLN A 19 10.16 6.59 -17.77
CA GLN A 19 9.72 6.74 -16.39
C GLN A 19 9.50 5.33 -15.84
N THR A 20 10.36 4.91 -14.91
CA THR A 20 10.27 3.60 -14.29
C THR A 20 9.01 3.62 -13.45
N LYS A 21 7.89 3.13 -13.99
CA LYS A 21 6.64 3.03 -13.23
C LYS A 21 6.94 2.30 -11.92
N ASN A 22 6.58 2.91 -10.79
CA ASN A 22 6.75 2.30 -9.48
C ASN A 22 6.13 0.90 -9.49
N LYS A 23 6.96 -0.12 -9.29
CA LYS A 23 6.50 -1.50 -9.32
C LYS A 23 5.63 -1.74 -8.10
N LEU A 24 4.37 -2.07 -8.32
CA LEU A 24 3.43 -2.40 -7.26
C LEU A 24 3.97 -3.60 -6.47
N PRO A 25 4.01 -3.53 -5.12
CA PRO A 25 4.59 -4.58 -4.32
C PRO A 25 3.75 -5.85 -4.46
N LEU A 26 4.43 -6.99 -4.39
CA LEU A 26 3.79 -8.30 -4.45
C LEU A 26 4.25 -9.12 -3.25
N ILE A 27 3.48 -9.06 -2.18
CA ILE A 27 3.87 -9.52 -0.86
C ILE A 27 3.31 -10.93 -0.63
N PRO A 28 4.14 -11.95 -0.35
CA PRO A 28 3.65 -13.30 -0.06
C PRO A 28 2.78 -13.32 1.21
N LEU A 29 1.68 -14.07 1.16
CA LEU A 29 0.83 -14.35 2.32
C LEU A 29 0.97 -15.84 2.72
N VAL A 30 -0.06 -16.63 2.44
CA VAL A 30 -0.19 -18.05 2.77
C VAL A 30 -0.51 -18.83 1.50
N LYS A 31 0.13 -20.00 1.33
CA LYS A 31 0.03 -20.83 0.12
C LYS A 31 0.40 -19.99 -1.12
N SER A 32 -0.41 -20.04 -2.17
CA SER A 32 -0.25 -19.25 -3.39
C SER A 32 -0.93 -17.87 -3.34
N CYS A 33 -1.33 -17.40 -2.15
CA CYS A 33 -1.93 -16.08 -1.99
C CYS A 33 -0.85 -15.01 -1.83
N LYS A 34 -1.05 -13.87 -2.48
CA LYS A 34 -0.18 -12.69 -2.36
C LYS A 34 -1.04 -11.44 -2.15
N LEU A 35 -0.55 -10.48 -1.39
CA LEU A 35 -1.12 -9.14 -1.30
C LEU A 35 -0.45 -8.23 -2.34
N SER A 36 -1.23 -7.37 -2.96
CA SER A 36 -0.72 -6.30 -3.81
C SER A 36 -1.72 -5.15 -3.85
N PHE A 37 -1.39 -4.08 -4.55
CA PHE A 37 -2.17 -2.84 -4.65
C PHE A 37 -2.37 -2.54 -6.12
N SER A 38 -3.52 -1.97 -6.51
CA SER A 38 -3.75 -1.66 -7.92
C SER A 38 -3.27 -0.27 -8.32
N GLU A 39 -2.94 0.57 -7.35
CA GLU A 39 -2.63 1.98 -7.57
C GLU A 39 -1.54 2.46 -6.60
N TYR A 40 -0.68 3.34 -7.10
CA TYR A 40 0.31 4.07 -6.33
C TYR A 40 0.11 5.56 -6.60
N ASN A 41 0.00 6.34 -5.54
CA ASN A 41 -0.16 7.78 -5.58
C ASN A 41 1.22 8.43 -5.45
N GLU A 42 1.67 9.09 -6.52
CA GLU A 42 3.00 9.70 -6.60
C GLU A 42 3.18 10.89 -5.64
N GLU A 43 2.11 11.63 -5.36
CA GLU A 43 2.14 12.81 -4.49
C GLU A 43 2.43 12.42 -3.03
N PHE A 44 1.65 11.49 -2.49
CA PHE A 44 1.77 11.04 -1.10
C PHE A 44 2.75 9.88 -0.93
N LYS A 45 3.22 9.28 -2.04
CA LYS A 45 4.11 8.11 -2.06
C LYS A 45 3.50 6.91 -1.33
N LEU A 46 2.21 6.67 -1.55
CA LEU A 46 1.43 5.63 -0.87
C LEU A 46 0.63 4.80 -1.87
N TYR A 47 0.25 3.60 -1.46
CA TYR A 47 -0.53 2.66 -2.27
C TYR A 47 -2.01 2.72 -1.92
N LYS A 48 -2.87 2.44 -2.91
CA LYS A 48 -4.34 2.34 -2.72
C LYS A 48 -4.88 1.01 -3.24
N LYS A 49 -6.12 0.70 -2.87
CA LYS A 49 -6.90 -0.42 -3.42
C LYS A 49 -6.17 -1.78 -3.29
N PRO A 50 -5.91 -2.24 -2.05
CA PRO A 50 -5.30 -3.54 -1.83
C PRO A 50 -6.19 -4.67 -2.33
N PHE A 51 -5.55 -5.71 -2.87
CA PHE A 51 -6.21 -6.92 -3.33
C PHE A 51 -5.39 -8.16 -3.01
N ILE A 52 -6.08 -9.29 -2.88
CA ILE A 52 -5.47 -10.60 -2.72
C ILE A 52 -5.40 -11.26 -4.10
N LEU A 53 -4.20 -11.64 -4.53
CA LEU A 53 -3.95 -12.43 -5.72
C LEU A 53 -3.90 -13.91 -5.34
N LYS A 54 -4.75 -14.75 -5.94
CA LYS A 54 -4.75 -16.21 -5.73
C LYS A 54 -5.06 -16.91 -7.05
N GLY A 55 -4.16 -17.81 -7.48
CA GLY A 55 -4.32 -18.54 -8.74
C GLY A 55 -4.47 -17.63 -9.96
N GLY A 56 -3.72 -16.52 -9.98
CA GLY A 56 -3.79 -15.51 -11.06
C GLY A 56 -5.00 -14.57 -10.99
N LYS A 57 -5.99 -14.81 -10.13
CA LYS A 57 -7.18 -13.97 -9.97
C LYS A 57 -6.99 -12.94 -8.86
N LYS A 58 -7.39 -11.69 -9.12
CA LYS A 58 -7.40 -10.59 -8.15
C LYS A 58 -8.73 -10.56 -7.41
N TYR A 59 -8.68 -10.40 -6.09
CA TYR A 59 -9.86 -10.28 -5.25
C TYR A 59 -9.76 -9.01 -4.41
N LYS A 60 -10.73 -8.11 -4.54
CA LYS A 60 -10.84 -6.93 -3.68
C LYS A 60 -11.00 -7.37 -2.23
N ILE A 61 -10.38 -6.63 -1.31
CA ILE A 61 -10.62 -6.79 0.12
C ILE A 61 -11.90 -6.01 0.46
N GLN A 62 -12.97 -6.73 0.81
CA GLN A 62 -14.24 -6.13 1.20
C GLN A 62 -14.08 -5.32 2.49
N GLY A 63 -14.72 -4.16 2.58
CA GLY A 63 -14.59 -3.27 3.74
C GLY A 63 -13.31 -2.43 3.79
N TYR A 64 -12.36 -2.62 2.85
CA TYR A 64 -11.27 -1.67 2.68
C TYR A 64 -11.73 -0.58 1.70
N ASP A 65 -11.87 0.66 2.17
CA ASP A 65 -12.19 1.79 1.31
C ASP A 65 -11.03 2.06 0.33
N ASN A 66 -11.40 2.19 -0.95
CA ASN A 66 -10.46 2.42 -2.03
C ASN A 66 -9.77 3.79 -1.92
N GLU A 67 -10.35 4.73 -1.19
CA GLU A 67 -9.77 6.06 -1.00
C GLU A 67 -8.67 6.08 0.08
N ASN A 68 -8.65 5.09 0.96
CA ASN A 68 -7.62 4.97 1.99
C ASN A 68 -6.32 4.38 1.46
N TYR A 69 -5.22 4.90 2.00
CA TYR A 69 -3.86 4.61 1.62
C TYR A 69 -3.21 3.55 2.50
N SER A 70 -2.12 2.98 2.01
CA SER A 70 -1.22 2.09 2.74
C SER A 70 0.24 2.35 2.39
N GLY A 71 1.14 2.08 3.34
CA GLY A 71 2.58 2.10 3.11
C GLY A 71 3.08 0.96 2.19
N GLY A 72 2.19 0.07 1.74
CA GLY A 72 2.56 -1.00 0.81
C GLY A 72 3.21 -2.19 1.47
N GLN A 73 2.93 -2.42 2.76
CA GLN A 73 3.48 -3.50 3.56
C GLN A 73 2.41 -4.17 4.42
N ILE A 74 2.74 -5.34 4.96
CA ILE A 74 1.95 -5.99 6.01
C ILE A 74 2.55 -5.55 7.35
N LEU A 75 1.76 -4.90 8.21
CA LEU A 75 2.23 -4.46 9.52
C LEU A 75 2.45 -5.65 10.46
N SER A 76 1.54 -6.62 10.40
CA SER A 76 1.65 -7.84 11.20
C SER A 76 0.81 -8.97 10.60
N MET A 77 1.14 -10.22 10.94
CA MET A 77 0.40 -11.41 10.49
C MET A 77 0.17 -12.35 11.67
N SER A 78 -1.03 -12.90 11.77
CA SER A 78 -1.39 -13.80 12.87
C SER A 78 -0.57 -15.10 12.80
N PRO A 79 -0.33 -15.79 13.95
CA PRO A 79 0.45 -17.03 13.97
C PRO A 79 -0.06 -18.12 13.01
N ASN A 80 -1.38 -18.26 12.89
CA ASN A 80 -2.03 -19.19 11.97
C ASN A 80 -2.12 -18.67 10.51
N LYS A 81 -1.58 -17.48 10.23
CA LYS A 81 -1.59 -16.81 8.92
C LYS A 81 -2.99 -16.61 8.34
N LYS A 82 -4.03 -16.54 9.18
CA LYS A 82 -5.41 -16.28 8.75
C LYS A 82 -5.70 -14.79 8.62
N TYR A 83 -5.01 -13.97 9.41
CA TYR A 83 -5.22 -12.54 9.51
C TYR A 83 -3.94 -11.77 9.22
N ILE A 84 -4.09 -10.62 8.58
CA ILE A 84 -3.04 -9.61 8.43
C ILE A 84 -3.53 -8.28 8.94
N VAL A 85 -2.60 -7.44 9.38
CA VAL A 85 -2.85 -6.04 9.72
C VAL A 85 -2.28 -5.18 8.59
N LEU A 86 -3.11 -4.29 8.05
CA LEU A 86 -2.72 -3.32 7.02
C LEU A 86 -2.95 -1.91 7.50
N ASP A 87 -2.13 -0.98 7.03
CA ASP A 87 -2.41 0.45 7.12
C ASP A 87 -3.79 0.78 6.52
N TYR A 88 -4.44 1.80 7.05
CA TYR A 88 -5.71 2.33 6.58
C TYR A 88 -5.71 3.85 6.76
N ILE A 89 -4.91 4.52 5.92
CA ILE A 89 -4.55 5.93 6.10
C ILE A 89 -5.50 6.80 5.29
N SER A 90 -6.24 7.69 5.95
CA SER A 90 -6.97 8.75 5.26
C SER A 90 -6.05 9.95 5.09
N LYS A 91 -5.81 10.39 3.86
CA LYS A 91 -4.91 11.53 3.58
C LYS A 91 -5.41 12.33 2.39
N GLY A 92 -5.47 13.65 2.55
CA GLY A 92 -5.93 14.53 1.47
C GLY A 92 -5.99 15.99 1.88
N TYR A 93 -6.13 16.87 0.90
CA TYR A 93 -6.33 18.30 1.16
C TYR A 93 -7.80 18.60 1.40
N VAL A 94 -8.06 19.40 2.42
CA VAL A 94 -9.35 20.03 2.66
C VAL A 94 -9.21 21.49 2.26
N ASP A 95 -10.10 21.95 1.39
CA ASP A 95 -10.18 23.32 0.90
C ASP A 95 -11.32 24.03 1.63
N ASP A 96 -11.01 25.10 2.36
CA ASP A 96 -12.01 25.93 3.04
C ASP A 96 -12.47 27.14 2.18
N GLY A 97 -12.04 27.20 0.92
CA GLY A 97 -12.27 28.28 -0.02
C GLY A 97 -11.19 29.38 0.00
N VAL A 98 -10.31 29.36 0.99
CA VAL A 98 -9.19 30.31 1.15
C VAL A 98 -7.85 29.57 1.21
N ASN A 99 -7.80 28.48 1.96
CA ASN A 99 -6.62 27.68 2.23
C ASN A 99 -6.88 26.21 1.89
N LYS A 100 -5.85 25.56 1.35
CA LYS A 100 -5.79 24.09 1.23
C LYS A 100 -4.90 23.54 2.32
N THR A 101 -5.49 22.84 3.28
CA THR A 101 -4.78 22.23 4.40
C THR A 101 -4.70 20.72 4.19
N LEU A 102 -3.51 20.14 4.34
CA LEU A 102 -3.33 18.70 4.28
C LEU A 102 -3.74 18.06 5.61
N HIS A 103 -4.67 17.11 5.54
CA HIS A 103 -5.08 16.29 6.67
C HIS A 103 -4.62 14.86 6.49
N GLU A 104 -4.24 14.23 7.61
CA GLU A 104 -3.87 12.82 7.67
C GLU A 104 -4.45 12.18 8.93
N ASN A 105 -5.07 11.02 8.78
CA ASN A 105 -5.53 10.18 9.88
C ASN A 105 -5.00 8.76 9.67
N TYR A 106 -4.22 8.28 10.63
CA TYR A 106 -3.57 6.97 10.58
C TYR A 106 -4.39 5.95 11.38
N LEU A 107 -4.94 4.95 10.69
CA LEU A 107 -5.60 3.79 11.25
C LEU A 107 -4.98 2.51 10.69
N CYS A 108 -5.36 1.37 11.25
CA CYS A 108 -5.04 0.05 10.70
C CYS A 108 -6.28 -0.81 10.64
N VAL A 109 -6.25 -1.84 9.81
CA VAL A 109 -7.33 -2.81 9.68
C VAL A 109 -6.83 -4.24 9.78
N ILE A 110 -7.59 -5.09 10.46
CA ILE A 110 -7.39 -6.53 10.45
C ILE A 110 -8.18 -7.10 9.27
N VAL A 111 -7.51 -7.84 8.40
CA VAL A 111 -8.09 -8.50 7.23
C VAL A 111 -8.07 -10.01 7.39
N ASP A 112 -9.21 -10.67 7.22
CA ASP A 112 -9.28 -12.13 7.03
C ASP A 112 -8.89 -12.47 5.58
N ILE A 113 -7.75 -13.12 5.42
CA ILE A 113 -7.16 -13.45 4.11
C ILE A 113 -8.08 -14.39 3.31
N THR A 114 -8.73 -15.33 3.99
CA THR A 114 -9.55 -16.35 3.32
C THR A 114 -10.88 -15.75 2.85
N LYS A 115 -11.51 -14.97 3.75
CA LYS A 115 -12.77 -14.27 3.47
C LYS A 115 -12.56 -13.01 2.62
N ARG A 116 -11.32 -12.54 2.45
CA ARG A 116 -10.97 -11.34 1.66
C ARG A 116 -11.73 -10.12 2.16
N LYS A 117 -11.75 -9.90 3.48
CA LYS A 117 -12.51 -8.80 4.08
C LYS A 117 -11.82 -8.23 5.31
N VAL A 118 -11.99 -6.92 5.51
CA VAL A 118 -11.76 -6.26 6.79
C VAL A 118 -12.72 -6.86 7.82
N VAL A 119 -12.19 -7.23 8.98
CA VAL A 119 -12.95 -7.78 10.11
C VAL A 119 -12.93 -6.87 11.32
N THR A 120 -12.03 -5.89 11.37
CA THR A 120 -11.88 -4.93 12.45
C THR A 120 -11.06 -3.73 11.96
N GLU A 121 -11.47 -2.53 12.37
CA GLU A 121 -10.67 -1.31 12.27
C GLU A 121 -10.05 -1.03 13.65
N LEU A 122 -8.77 -0.68 13.67
CA LEU A 122 -7.98 -0.46 14.88
C LEU A 122 -7.75 1.05 15.05
N GLN A 123 -8.66 1.72 15.75
CA GLN A 123 -8.52 3.13 16.10
C GLN A 123 -7.69 3.26 17.38
N GLY A 124 -6.42 3.65 17.24
CA GLY A 124 -5.47 3.72 18.37
C GLY A 124 -4.84 2.37 18.77
N ASP A 125 -5.34 1.24 18.25
CA ASP A 125 -4.86 -0.11 18.57
C ASP A 125 -3.87 -0.69 17.54
N CYS A 126 -3.35 0.12 16.62
CA CYS A 126 -2.34 -0.29 15.63
C CYS A 126 -1.05 -0.83 16.26
N GLY A 127 -0.70 -0.38 17.47
CA GLY A 127 0.52 -0.78 18.19
C GLY A 127 0.45 -2.16 18.87
N GLY A 128 -0.69 -2.86 18.74
CA GLY A 128 -0.87 -4.18 19.31
C GLY A 128 0.00 -5.28 18.69
N SER A 129 -0.18 -6.49 19.19
CA SER A 129 0.51 -7.69 18.69
C SER A 129 -0.38 -8.93 18.78
N TRP A 130 -0.08 -9.92 17.94
CA TRP A 130 -0.78 -11.20 18.00
C TRP A 130 -0.26 -12.07 19.16
N ASN A 131 -1.17 -12.59 19.98
CA ASN A 131 -0.81 -13.65 20.93
C ASN A 131 -0.87 -15.06 20.30
N LYS A 132 -0.42 -16.08 21.05
CA LYS A 132 -0.37 -17.48 20.59
C LYS A 132 -1.73 -18.05 20.17
N GLN A 133 -2.83 -17.48 20.64
CA GLN A 133 -4.18 -17.88 20.28
C GLN A 133 -4.75 -17.13 19.06
N ASN A 134 -3.93 -16.35 18.35
CA ASN A 134 -4.33 -15.54 17.19
C ASN A 134 -5.30 -14.42 17.54
N ARG A 135 -5.17 -13.84 18.74
CA ARG A 135 -5.90 -12.65 19.16
C ARG A 135 -5.00 -11.43 19.09
N TRP A 136 -5.51 -10.31 18.62
CA TRP A 136 -4.83 -9.02 18.65
C TRP A 136 -4.95 -8.44 20.05
N VAL A 137 -3.80 -8.18 20.68
CA VAL A 137 -3.72 -7.66 22.04
C VAL A 137 -2.99 -6.34 22.01
N ASN A 138 -3.58 -5.32 22.64
CA ASN A 138 -2.96 -4.02 22.86
C ASN A 138 -3.07 -3.66 24.34
N ASP A 139 -1.97 -3.26 24.98
CA ASP A 139 -1.91 -2.94 26.43
C ASP A 139 -2.60 -3.96 27.34
N GLY A 140 -2.40 -5.25 27.07
CA GLY A 140 -2.97 -6.36 27.84
C GLY A 140 -4.46 -6.64 27.57
N LYS A 141 -5.14 -5.82 26.77
CA LYS A 141 -6.55 -5.99 26.37
C LYS A 141 -6.65 -6.75 25.06
N ILE A 142 -7.60 -7.67 24.99
CA ILE A 142 -7.94 -8.37 23.74
C ILE A 142 -8.85 -7.45 22.93
N ILE A 143 -8.39 -7.08 21.73
CA ILE A 143 -9.13 -6.23 20.79
C ILE A 143 -9.85 -7.09 19.74
N PHE A 144 -9.22 -8.17 19.29
CA PHE A 144 -9.75 -9.11 18.29
C PHE A 144 -9.31 -10.55 18.59
#